data_AF-A0AAN8DXM2-F1
#
_entry.id   AF-A0AAN8DXM2-F1
#
_cell.length_a   1.000
_cell.length_b   1.000
_cell.length_c   1.000
_cell.angle_alpha   90.00
_cell.angle_beta   90.00
_cell.angle_gamma   90.00
#
_symmetry.space_group_name_H-M   'P 1'
#
loop_
_entity.id
_entity.type
_entity.pdbx_description
1 polymer ?
#
loop_
_entity_poly.entity_id
_entity_poly.type
_entity_poly.pdbx_seq_one_letter_code
_entity_poly.pdbx_strand_id
1 'polypeptide(L)'
;MVRTMLESLIADKSGSKKTLRSGLDGPTILDIERFHRESFFFTHLLNFSETLQMCCDLSQLWFREFFLELTMGRRIQFPIEMSMPWILTDHILETKEASMMEYVLYPLDLYNDSANYALTKFKKQFLYDEIEAEVNLCFDQFVYKLADQIFAYYKILAGSLLLDKRLRSDCKNQGANIPWPASNRYETLLKQRHVQLLGRSIDLNRLITQRISAALYKSLELAINRFESEDLTSIMELEGLLDINRMTHKLLSKFLTLDSMDAMFREANHNVSAPYGRITLHVFWELNYDFLPNYCYNGSTNRFVRTVLPFSQEFQRDKPPNAQPQYLYGSKVSELSSISPLSSWVQ
;
A
#
# COMPACT_ATOMS: atom_id res chain seq x y z
N MET A 1 -46.53 -11.99 -26.90
CA MET A 1 -47.81 -11.87 -27.64
C MET A 1 -47.75 -10.81 -28.72
N VAL A 2 -47.72 -9.51 -28.41
CA VAL A 2 -47.69 -8.44 -29.43
C VAL A 2 -46.51 -8.60 -30.42
N ARG A 3 -45.28 -8.74 -29.91
CA ARG A 3 -44.09 -8.96 -30.75
C ARG A 3 -44.24 -10.18 -31.67
N THR A 4 -44.67 -11.32 -31.11
CA THR A 4 -44.87 -12.58 -31.84
C THR A 4 -45.93 -12.47 -32.94
N MET A 5 -47.02 -11.72 -32.68
CA MET A 5 -48.06 -11.45 -33.69
C MET A 5 -47.53 -10.55 -34.80
N LEU A 6 -46.81 -9.49 -34.46
CA LEU A 6 -46.18 -8.60 -35.44
C LEU A 6 -45.13 -9.34 -36.29
N GLU A 7 -44.31 -10.19 -35.67
CA GLU A 7 -43.33 -11.05 -36.33
C GLU A 7 -43.99 -11.95 -37.38
N SER A 8 -45.15 -12.54 -37.07
CA SER A 8 -45.89 -13.37 -38.02
C SER A 8 -46.44 -12.61 -39.24
N LEU A 9 -46.71 -11.30 -39.09
CA LEU A 9 -47.17 -10.44 -40.18
C LEU A 9 -46.04 -10.05 -41.14
N ILE A 10 -44.82 -9.89 -40.63
CA ILE A 10 -43.63 -9.48 -41.41
C ILE A 10 -42.75 -10.65 -41.84
N ALA A 11 -43.07 -11.89 -41.45
CA ALA A 11 -42.30 -13.07 -41.79
C ALA A 11 -42.35 -13.44 -43.29
N ASP A 12 -41.17 -13.70 -43.86
CA ASP A 12 -41.02 -14.08 -45.28
C ASP A 12 -41.36 -15.54 -45.57
N LYS A 13 -41.52 -16.37 -44.53
CA LYS A 13 -41.88 -17.79 -44.66
C LYS A 13 -43.18 -18.08 -43.93
N SER A 14 -44.15 -18.61 -44.67
CA SER A 14 -45.40 -19.16 -44.13
C SER A 14 -45.58 -20.58 -44.65
N GLY A 15 -46.27 -21.44 -43.89
CA GLY A 15 -46.67 -22.78 -44.35
C GLY A 15 -47.70 -22.80 -45.49
N SER A 16 -48.14 -21.63 -45.97
CA SER A 16 -49.15 -21.44 -47.01
C SER A 16 -48.57 -20.83 -48.30
N LYS A 17 -49.28 -20.98 -49.43
CA LYS A 17 -48.90 -20.46 -50.76
C LYS A 17 -48.79 -18.92 -50.85
N LYS A 18 -49.30 -18.16 -49.87
CA LYS A 18 -49.18 -16.69 -49.77
C LYS A 18 -48.76 -16.28 -48.37
N THR A 19 -47.74 -15.42 -48.26
CA THR A 19 -47.27 -14.82 -47.00
C THR A 19 -48.17 -13.68 -46.56
N LEU A 20 -48.43 -13.51 -45.27
CA LEU A 20 -49.19 -12.38 -44.71
C LEU A 20 -48.57 -11.02 -45.09
N ARG A 21 -47.24 -10.97 -45.19
CA ARG A 21 -46.47 -9.81 -45.67
C ARG A 21 -46.89 -9.30 -47.06
N SER A 22 -47.31 -10.21 -47.96
CA SER A 22 -47.72 -9.84 -49.32
C SER A 22 -49.06 -9.10 -49.40
N GLY A 23 -49.82 -9.09 -48.30
CA GLY A 23 -51.09 -8.37 -48.18
C GLY A 23 -50.98 -6.98 -47.52
N LEU A 24 -49.77 -6.56 -47.14
CA LEU A 24 -49.49 -5.27 -46.49
C LEU A 24 -48.79 -4.31 -47.47
N ASP A 25 -49.03 -3.02 -47.31
CA ASP A 25 -48.37 -1.96 -48.07
C ASP A 25 -46.94 -1.69 -47.56
N GLY A 26 -46.07 -1.21 -48.45
CA GLY A 26 -44.64 -0.98 -48.13
C GLY A 26 -44.38 -0.13 -46.88
N PRO A 27 -45.08 1.02 -46.69
CA PRO A 27 -44.90 1.85 -45.50
C PRO A 27 -45.29 1.15 -44.18
N THR A 28 -46.40 0.42 -44.13
CA THR A 28 -46.82 -0.26 -42.89
C THR A 28 -45.88 -1.40 -42.50
N ILE A 29 -45.31 -2.10 -43.48
CA ILE A 29 -44.28 -3.11 -43.24
C ILE A 29 -43.07 -2.46 -42.55
N LEU A 30 -42.62 -1.28 -43.00
CA LEU A 30 -41.50 -0.55 -42.40
C LEU A 30 -41.80 -0.10 -40.97
N ASP A 31 -43.01 0.35 -40.69
CA ASP A 31 -43.43 0.76 -39.33
C ASP A 31 -43.47 -0.44 -38.38
N ILE A 32 -44.00 -1.59 -38.83
CA ILE A 32 -44.01 -2.82 -38.05
C ILE A 32 -42.59 -3.30 -37.79
N GLU A 33 -41.71 -3.30 -38.79
CA GLU A 33 -40.30 -3.67 -38.64
C GLU A 33 -39.55 -2.74 -37.69
N ARG A 34 -39.81 -1.43 -37.78
CA ARG A 34 -39.23 -0.44 -36.89
C ARG A 34 -39.64 -0.69 -35.44
N PHE A 35 -40.94 -0.81 -35.18
CA PHE A 35 -41.44 -1.08 -33.83
C PHE A 35 -40.97 -2.45 -33.32
N HIS A 36 -40.95 -3.48 -34.17
CA HIS A 36 -40.46 -4.80 -33.79
C HIS A 36 -38.96 -4.80 -33.47
N ARG A 37 -38.16 -3.94 -34.11
CA ARG A 37 -36.74 -3.79 -33.80
C ARG A 37 -36.52 -3.02 -32.50
N GLU A 38 -37.16 -1.87 -32.35
CA GLU A 38 -37.02 -1.01 -31.17
C GLU A 38 -37.54 -1.71 -29.90
N SER A 39 -38.67 -2.42 -30.00
CA SER A 39 -39.27 -3.12 -28.85
C SER A 39 -38.53 -4.38 -28.40
N PHE A 40 -37.43 -4.79 -29.06
CA PHE A 40 -36.66 -5.97 -28.70
C PHE A 40 -36.04 -5.84 -27.31
N PHE A 41 -35.52 -4.66 -26.98
CA PHE A 41 -34.85 -4.39 -25.71
C PHE A 41 -35.81 -3.99 -24.59
N PHE A 42 -37.11 -3.85 -24.85
CA PHE A 42 -38.06 -3.35 -23.85
C PHE A 42 -38.09 -4.22 -22.59
N THR A 43 -38.08 -5.55 -22.72
CA THR A 43 -38.04 -6.44 -21.55
C THR A 43 -36.76 -6.25 -20.74
N HIS A 44 -35.60 -6.12 -21.40
CA HIS A 44 -34.30 -5.90 -20.74
C HIS A 44 -34.27 -4.54 -20.02
N LEU A 45 -34.79 -3.50 -20.66
CA LEU A 45 -34.87 -2.15 -20.08
C LEU A 45 -35.88 -2.07 -18.93
N LEU A 46 -37.00 -2.80 -19.01
CA LEU A 46 -37.96 -2.90 -17.90
C LEU A 46 -37.34 -3.68 -16.71
N ASN A 47 -36.55 -4.72 -17.00
CA ASN A 47 -35.79 -5.49 -16.02
C ASN A 47 -34.37 -4.91 -15.85
N PHE A 48 -34.26 -3.60 -15.68
CA PHE A 48 -32.98 -2.88 -15.69
C PHE A 48 -32.00 -3.41 -14.65
N SER A 49 -32.45 -3.64 -13.41
CA SER A 49 -31.56 -4.09 -12.32
C SER A 49 -30.91 -5.44 -12.61
N GLU A 50 -31.67 -6.40 -13.12
CA GLU A 50 -31.14 -7.73 -13.46
C GLU A 50 -30.23 -7.65 -14.70
N THR A 51 -30.66 -6.91 -15.72
CA THR A 51 -29.86 -6.71 -16.94
C THR A 51 -28.52 -6.04 -16.64
N LEU A 52 -28.50 -5.04 -15.74
CA LEU A 52 -27.28 -4.37 -15.32
C LEU A 52 -26.30 -5.35 -14.67
N GLN A 53 -26.77 -6.19 -13.75
CA GLN A 53 -25.93 -7.21 -13.11
C GLN A 53 -25.37 -8.20 -14.14
N MET A 54 -26.19 -8.65 -15.09
CA MET A 54 -25.74 -9.54 -16.16
C MET A 54 -24.70 -8.90 -17.08
N CYS A 55 -24.83 -7.61 -17.38
CA CYS A 55 -23.87 -6.88 -18.21
C CYS A 55 -22.52 -6.62 -17.50
N CYS A 56 -22.48 -6.71 -16.18
CA CYS A 56 -21.29 -6.46 -15.36
C CYS A 56 -20.76 -7.73 -14.67
N ASP A 57 -21.20 -8.93 -15.07
CA ASP A 57 -20.81 -10.18 -14.42
C ASP A 57 -19.36 -10.56 -14.72
N LEU A 58 -18.49 -10.42 -13.72
CA LEU A 58 -17.08 -10.83 -13.75
C LEU A 58 -16.79 -11.99 -12.78
N SER A 59 -17.82 -12.65 -12.25
CA SER A 59 -17.73 -13.71 -11.23
C SER A 59 -16.93 -14.95 -11.66
N GLN A 60 -16.81 -15.18 -12.98
CA GLN A 60 -16.20 -16.40 -13.52
C GLN A 60 -14.66 -16.41 -13.40
N LEU A 61 -14.03 -15.29 -13.07
CA LEU A 61 -12.57 -15.16 -13.02
C LEU A 61 -11.93 -15.96 -11.88
N TRP A 62 -12.67 -16.25 -10.81
CA TRP A 62 -12.16 -17.04 -9.67
C TRP A 62 -12.34 -18.55 -9.87
N PHE A 63 -13.46 -18.97 -10.47
CA PHE A 63 -13.82 -20.39 -10.56
C PHE A 63 -12.89 -21.18 -11.49
N ARG A 64 -12.48 -22.36 -11.03
CA ARG A 64 -11.48 -23.19 -11.72
C ARG A 64 -11.70 -24.70 -11.59
N GLU A 65 -12.93 -25.12 -11.30
CA GLU A 65 -13.34 -26.53 -11.17
C GLU A 65 -12.94 -27.39 -12.37
N PHE A 66 -13.11 -26.87 -13.58
CA PHE A 66 -12.69 -27.57 -14.80
C PHE A 66 -11.20 -27.92 -14.78
N PHE A 67 -10.34 -26.98 -14.37
CA PHE A 67 -8.90 -27.22 -14.29
C PHE A 67 -8.52 -28.11 -13.12
N LEU A 68 -9.27 -28.07 -12.00
CA LEU A 68 -9.08 -28.99 -10.88
C LEU A 68 -9.36 -30.44 -11.28
N GLU A 69 -10.43 -30.69 -12.02
CA GLU A 69 -10.77 -32.03 -12.53
C GLU A 69 -9.65 -32.59 -13.43
N LEU A 70 -9.06 -31.75 -14.28
CA LEU A 70 -7.92 -32.14 -15.14
C LEU A 70 -6.65 -32.52 -14.35
N THR A 71 -6.57 -32.17 -13.06
CA THR A 71 -5.44 -32.60 -12.22
C THR A 71 -5.56 -34.04 -11.73
N MET A 72 -6.66 -34.73 -12.01
CA MET A 72 -6.93 -36.13 -11.62
C MET A 72 -6.68 -36.38 -10.12
N GLY A 73 -7.15 -35.46 -9.27
CA GLY A 73 -7.00 -35.54 -7.80
C GLY A 73 -5.62 -35.17 -7.26
N ARG A 74 -4.68 -34.72 -8.12
CA ARG A 74 -3.34 -34.28 -7.69
C ARG A 74 -3.38 -32.95 -6.93
N ARG A 75 -4.36 -32.09 -7.22
CA ARG A 75 -4.56 -30.81 -6.54
C ARG A 75 -5.97 -30.76 -5.98
N ILE A 76 -6.08 -30.42 -4.70
CA ILE A 76 -7.37 -30.15 -4.04
C ILE A 76 -7.79 -28.69 -4.32
N GLN A 77 -6.83 -27.77 -4.40
CA GLN A 77 -7.04 -26.38 -4.82
C GLN A 77 -5.73 -25.81 -5.40
N PHE A 78 -5.82 -24.73 -6.17
CA PHE A 78 -4.66 -23.98 -6.68
C PHE A 78 -4.23 -22.87 -5.70
N PRO A 79 -2.93 -22.51 -5.66
CA PRO A 79 -2.44 -21.41 -4.83
C PRO A 79 -2.96 -20.04 -5.31
N ILE A 80 -2.87 -19.03 -4.43
CA ILE A 80 -3.37 -17.67 -4.68
C ILE A 80 -2.65 -16.97 -5.86
N GLU A 81 -1.40 -17.33 -6.10
CA GLU A 81 -0.61 -16.86 -7.26
C GLU A 81 -1.17 -17.32 -8.62
N MET A 82 -2.11 -18.27 -8.61
CA MET A 82 -2.86 -18.74 -9.78
C MET A 82 -4.33 -18.27 -9.75
N SER A 83 -4.70 -17.38 -8.82
CA SER A 83 -6.06 -16.84 -8.71
C SER A 83 -6.14 -15.47 -9.38
N MET A 84 -7.02 -15.30 -10.37
CA MET A 84 -7.09 -14.06 -11.16
C MET A 84 -7.37 -12.81 -10.32
N PRO A 85 -8.34 -12.79 -9.38
CA PRO A 85 -8.54 -11.63 -8.50
C PRO A 85 -7.26 -11.23 -7.74
N TRP A 86 -6.52 -12.22 -7.23
CA TRP A 86 -5.27 -11.94 -6.52
C TRP A 86 -4.14 -11.51 -7.44
N ILE A 87 -3.94 -12.16 -8.60
CA ILE A 87 -2.90 -11.79 -9.56
C ILE A 87 -3.03 -10.31 -9.96
N LEU A 88 -4.25 -9.87 -10.26
CA LEU A 88 -4.51 -8.48 -10.65
C LEU A 88 -4.27 -7.50 -9.49
N THR A 89 -4.69 -7.87 -8.28
CA THR A 89 -4.49 -7.05 -7.07
C THR A 89 -3.01 -6.94 -6.72
N ASP A 90 -2.33 -8.08 -6.64
CA ASP A 90 -0.93 -8.20 -6.22
C ASP A 90 0.01 -7.52 -7.21
N HIS A 91 -0.30 -7.56 -8.51
CA HIS A 91 0.46 -6.84 -9.51
C HIS A 91 0.54 -5.33 -9.23
N ILE A 92 -0.57 -4.70 -8.82
CA ILE A 92 -0.60 -3.28 -8.48
C ILE A 92 0.21 -3.01 -7.20
N LEU A 93 0.09 -3.90 -6.20
CA LEU A 93 0.82 -3.77 -4.94
C LEU A 93 2.34 -3.93 -5.12
N GLU A 94 2.76 -4.85 -5.98
CA GLU A 94 4.17 -5.18 -6.20
C GLU A 94 4.86 -4.13 -7.07
N THR A 95 4.21 -3.70 -8.15
CA THR A 95 4.73 -2.65 -9.04
C THR A 95 4.70 -1.27 -8.41
N LYS A 96 3.82 -1.04 -7.41
CA LYS A 96 3.60 0.25 -6.75
C LYS A 96 3.20 1.35 -7.75
N GLU A 97 2.56 0.95 -8.84
CA GLU A 97 2.24 1.82 -9.97
C GLU A 97 1.24 2.91 -9.56
N ALA A 98 1.68 4.17 -9.63
CA ALA A 98 0.91 5.33 -9.15
C ALA A 98 -0.36 5.58 -9.97
N SER A 99 -0.34 5.22 -11.26
CA SER A 99 -1.53 5.32 -12.10
C SER A 99 -2.61 4.32 -11.71
N MET A 100 -2.24 3.14 -11.19
CA MET A 100 -3.14 2.04 -10.88
C MET A 100 -3.55 1.94 -9.41
N MET A 101 -2.87 2.65 -8.50
CA MET A 101 -3.10 2.54 -7.04
C MET A 101 -4.55 2.83 -6.62
N GLU A 102 -5.23 3.77 -7.27
CA GLU A 102 -6.63 4.08 -6.99
C GLU A 102 -7.60 2.97 -7.41
N TYR A 103 -7.15 2.05 -8.27
CA TYR A 103 -7.97 0.97 -8.83
C TYR A 103 -7.83 -0.34 -8.06
N VAL A 104 -6.90 -0.45 -7.10
CA VAL A 104 -6.55 -1.74 -6.46
C VAL A 104 -7.71 -2.41 -5.73
N LEU A 105 -8.74 -1.65 -5.33
CA LEU A 105 -9.93 -2.21 -4.69
C LEU A 105 -10.91 -2.85 -5.68
N TYR A 106 -10.90 -2.49 -6.96
CA TYR A 106 -11.81 -3.09 -7.95
C TYR A 106 -11.48 -4.56 -8.26
N PRO A 107 -10.22 -4.97 -8.46
CA PRO A 107 -9.88 -6.39 -8.57
C PRO A 107 -10.22 -7.19 -7.31
N LEU A 108 -10.17 -6.55 -6.14
CA LEU A 108 -10.51 -7.17 -4.87
C LEU A 108 -12.04 -7.36 -4.72
N ASP A 109 -12.83 -6.50 -5.36
CA ASP A 109 -14.28 -6.61 -5.46
C ASP A 109 -14.75 -7.83 -6.30
N LEU A 110 -13.89 -8.38 -7.17
CA LEU A 110 -14.19 -9.61 -7.92
C LEU A 110 -14.50 -10.81 -7.02
N TYR A 111 -14.00 -10.81 -5.78
CA TYR A 111 -14.36 -11.80 -4.78
C TYR A 111 -15.83 -11.69 -4.36
N ASN A 112 -16.40 -10.48 -4.33
CA ASN A 112 -17.83 -10.29 -4.05
C ASN A 112 -18.70 -10.88 -5.16
N ASP A 113 -18.32 -10.66 -6.42
CA ASP A 113 -19.01 -11.24 -7.58
C ASP A 113 -18.99 -12.77 -7.51
N SER A 114 -17.81 -13.34 -7.29
CA SER A 114 -17.59 -14.78 -7.20
C SER A 114 -18.37 -15.39 -6.03
N ALA A 115 -18.34 -14.75 -4.86
CA ALA A 115 -19.06 -15.20 -3.68
C ALA A 115 -20.58 -15.14 -3.85
N ASN A 116 -21.10 -14.05 -4.41
CA ASN A 116 -22.52 -13.92 -4.72
C ASN A 116 -22.98 -14.98 -5.73
N TYR A 117 -22.16 -15.27 -6.75
CA TYR A 117 -22.44 -16.31 -7.73
C TYR A 117 -22.44 -17.71 -7.12
N ALA A 118 -21.46 -18.00 -6.25
CA ALA A 118 -21.37 -19.27 -5.52
C ALA A 118 -22.63 -19.53 -4.66
N LEU A 119 -23.12 -18.51 -3.96
CA LEU A 119 -24.28 -18.61 -3.08
C LEU A 119 -25.63 -18.64 -3.84
N THR A 120 -25.79 -17.81 -4.87
CA THR A 120 -27.10 -17.62 -5.52
C THR A 120 -27.31 -18.51 -6.75
N LYS A 121 -26.26 -18.72 -7.56
CA LYS A 121 -26.33 -19.50 -8.81
C LYS A 121 -25.89 -20.95 -8.60
N PHE A 122 -24.66 -21.18 -8.11
CA PHE A 122 -24.18 -22.55 -7.87
C PHE A 122 -24.83 -23.21 -6.65
N LYS A 123 -25.16 -22.42 -5.62
CA LYS A 123 -25.76 -22.86 -4.36
C LYS A 123 -24.91 -23.95 -3.69
N LYS A 124 -23.59 -23.73 -3.61
CA LYS A 124 -22.62 -24.64 -2.99
C LYS A 124 -21.87 -23.94 -1.87
N GLN A 125 -21.90 -24.54 -0.68
CA GLN A 125 -21.23 -23.99 0.51
C GLN A 125 -19.71 -24.05 0.38
N PHE A 126 -19.16 -25.20 -0.01
CA PHE A 126 -17.70 -25.37 -0.11
C PHE A 126 -17.03 -24.33 -1.02
N LEU A 127 -17.68 -23.91 -2.11
CA LEU A 127 -17.16 -22.85 -2.98
C LEU A 127 -17.05 -21.51 -2.24
N TYR A 128 -18.06 -21.16 -1.44
CA TYR A 128 -18.01 -19.95 -0.63
C TYR A 128 -16.95 -20.04 0.47
N ASP A 129 -16.84 -21.19 1.14
CA ASP A 129 -15.85 -21.42 2.19
C ASP A 129 -14.42 -21.24 1.65
N GLU A 130 -14.16 -21.73 0.44
CA GLU A 130 -12.87 -21.56 -0.25
C GLU A 130 -12.61 -20.09 -0.66
N ILE A 131 -13.62 -19.39 -1.19
CA ILE A 131 -13.52 -17.95 -1.50
C ILE A 131 -13.21 -17.16 -0.22
N GLU A 132 -13.93 -17.44 0.87
CA GLU A 132 -13.73 -16.75 2.15
C GLU A 132 -12.34 -16.99 2.72
N ALA A 133 -11.85 -18.23 2.66
CA ALA A 133 -10.49 -18.58 3.09
C ALA A 133 -9.43 -17.86 2.25
N GLU A 134 -9.60 -17.81 0.92
CA GLU A 134 -8.68 -17.11 0.02
C GLU A 134 -8.68 -15.61 0.27
N VAL A 135 -9.86 -15.00 0.44
CA VAL A 135 -10.00 -13.57 0.77
C VAL A 135 -9.32 -13.23 2.09
N ASN A 136 -9.49 -14.03 3.15
CA ASN A 136 -8.84 -13.76 4.43
C ASN A 136 -7.30 -13.70 4.27
N LEU A 137 -6.71 -14.67 3.56
CA LEU A 137 -5.26 -14.70 3.32
C LEU A 137 -4.79 -13.53 2.45
N CYS A 138 -5.47 -13.29 1.33
CA CYS A 138 -5.15 -12.23 0.38
C CYS A 138 -5.32 -10.84 1.01
N PHE A 139 -6.35 -10.64 1.84
CA PHE A 139 -6.61 -9.37 2.49
C PHE A 139 -5.56 -9.04 3.56
N ASP A 140 -5.11 -10.04 4.33
CA ASP A 140 -4.01 -9.84 5.28
C ASP A 140 -2.71 -9.41 4.57
N GLN A 141 -2.40 -10.05 3.44
CA GLN A 141 -1.26 -9.67 2.60
C GLN A 141 -1.44 -8.29 1.97
N PHE A 142 -2.65 -7.97 1.50
CA PHE A 142 -3.00 -6.66 0.94
C PHE A 142 -2.72 -5.55 1.96
N VAL A 143 -3.26 -5.67 3.17
CA VAL A 143 -3.07 -4.67 4.24
C VAL A 143 -1.59 -4.57 4.63
N TYR A 144 -0.87 -5.70 4.69
CA TYR A 144 0.57 -5.70 4.97
C TYR A 144 1.36 -4.94 3.91
N LYS A 145 1.26 -5.35 2.63
CA LYS A 145 1.99 -4.73 1.52
C LYS A 145 1.61 -3.26 1.34
N LEU A 146 0.33 -2.92 1.52
CA LEU A 146 -0.15 -1.54 1.38
C LEU A 146 0.35 -0.62 2.51
N ALA A 147 0.29 -1.06 3.77
CA ALA A 147 0.80 -0.25 4.87
C ALA A 147 2.31 -0.06 4.79
N ASP A 148 3.05 -1.11 4.42
CA ASP A 148 4.51 -1.07 4.26
C ASP A 148 4.95 -0.07 3.19
N GLN A 149 4.35 -0.12 2.00
CA GLN A 149 4.67 0.82 0.92
C GLN A 149 4.26 2.27 1.24
N ILE A 150 3.13 2.48 1.93
CA ILE A 150 2.69 3.81 2.35
C ILE A 150 3.68 4.41 3.34
N PHE A 151 4.08 3.64 4.34
CA PHE A 151 5.07 4.10 5.33
C PHE A 151 6.40 4.45 4.66
N ALA A 152 6.92 3.56 3.81
CA ALA A 152 8.15 3.79 3.06
C ALA A 152 8.06 5.05 2.18
N TYR A 153 6.95 5.24 1.47
CA TYR A 153 6.71 6.41 0.63
C TYR A 153 6.80 7.73 1.41
N TYR A 154 6.05 7.84 2.52
CA TYR A 154 6.05 9.07 3.33
C TYR A 154 7.37 9.27 4.09
N LYS A 155 8.11 8.20 4.41
CA LYS A 155 9.46 8.30 4.97
C LYS A 155 10.44 8.90 3.97
N ILE A 156 10.47 8.37 2.74
CA ILE A 156 11.33 8.88 1.66
C ILE A 156 10.97 10.33 1.33
N LEU A 157 9.68 10.66 1.31
CA LEU A 157 9.21 12.02 1.09
C LEU A 157 9.70 12.97 2.19
N ALA A 158 9.58 12.59 3.47
CA ALA A 158 10.09 13.36 4.60
C ALA A 158 11.61 13.60 4.51
N GLY A 159 12.39 12.54 4.24
CA GLY A 159 13.83 12.66 4.05
C GLY A 159 14.20 13.56 2.87
N SER A 160 13.46 13.46 1.76
CA SER A 160 13.69 14.31 0.58
C SER A 160 13.37 15.79 0.80
N LEU A 161 12.38 16.09 1.65
CA LEU A 161 11.98 17.46 2.00
C LEU A 161 13.00 18.15 2.93
N LEU A 162 13.61 17.38 3.84
CA LEU A 162 14.59 17.89 4.81
C LEU A 162 16.03 17.89 4.27
N LEU A 163 16.31 17.14 3.21
CA LEU A 163 17.64 17.13 2.58
C LEU A 163 18.01 18.52 2.04
N ASP A 164 19.24 18.95 2.33
CA ASP A 164 19.73 20.26 1.89
C ASP A 164 19.71 20.41 0.36
N LYS A 165 19.18 21.56 -0.09
CA LYS A 165 19.01 21.87 -1.51
C LYS A 165 20.36 22.13 -2.20
N ARG A 166 21.33 22.71 -1.49
CA ARG A 166 22.67 22.96 -2.04
C ARG A 166 23.43 21.66 -2.24
N LEU A 167 23.41 20.78 -1.24
CA LEU A 167 23.95 19.42 -1.38
C LEU A 167 23.35 18.70 -2.60
N ARG A 168 22.03 18.77 -2.79
CA ARG A 168 21.38 18.15 -3.95
C ARG A 168 21.85 18.74 -5.29
N SER A 169 22.08 20.06 -5.38
CA SER A 169 22.64 20.66 -6.60
C SER A 169 24.11 20.27 -6.83
N ASP A 170 24.91 20.19 -5.78
CA ASP A 170 26.32 19.85 -5.89
C ASP A 170 26.51 18.40 -6.34
N CYS A 171 25.74 17.47 -5.76
CA CYS A 171 25.73 16.07 -6.20
C CYS A 171 25.29 15.94 -7.67
N LYS A 172 24.30 16.73 -8.11
CA LYS A 172 23.88 16.76 -9.53
C LYS A 172 25.01 17.25 -10.44
N ASN A 173 25.75 18.28 -10.03
CA ASN A 173 26.88 18.81 -10.79
C ASN A 173 28.05 17.82 -10.88
N GLN A 174 28.20 16.96 -9.87
CA GLN A 174 29.20 15.89 -9.83
C GLN A 174 28.73 14.59 -10.51
N GLY A 175 27.56 14.59 -11.16
CA GLY A 175 27.00 13.40 -11.84
C GLY A 175 26.33 12.37 -10.92
N ALA A 176 26.28 12.63 -9.61
CA ALA A 176 25.61 11.80 -8.60
C ALA A 176 24.20 12.34 -8.30
N ASN A 177 23.25 12.18 -9.22
CA ASN A 177 21.91 12.74 -9.04
C ASN A 177 21.13 12.02 -7.91
N ILE A 178 20.64 12.77 -6.94
CA ILE A 178 19.70 12.28 -5.92
C ILE A 178 18.27 12.53 -6.46
N PRO A 179 17.55 11.49 -6.92
CA PRO A 179 16.23 11.68 -7.50
C PRO A 179 15.22 12.13 -6.44
N TRP A 180 14.16 12.82 -6.90
CA TRP A 180 12.97 13.01 -6.08
C TRP A 180 12.13 11.72 -6.11
N PRO A 181 11.47 11.35 -5.00
CA PRO A 181 10.54 10.24 -5.01
C PRO A 181 9.43 10.48 -6.03
N ALA A 182 9.10 9.45 -6.80
CA ALA A 182 7.95 9.48 -7.70
C ALA A 182 6.66 9.70 -6.89
N SER A 183 5.80 10.60 -7.34
CA SER A 183 4.52 10.85 -6.67
C SER A 183 3.62 9.62 -6.76
N ASN A 184 2.88 9.31 -5.70
CA ASN A 184 1.94 8.19 -5.66
C ASN A 184 0.59 8.62 -5.06
N ARG A 185 -0.46 7.84 -5.33
CA ARG A 185 -1.87 8.19 -5.06
C ARG A 185 -2.48 7.27 -4.01
N TYR A 186 -1.95 7.33 -2.79
CA TYR A 186 -2.45 6.55 -1.65
C TYR A 186 -3.63 7.20 -0.91
N GLU A 187 -3.94 8.47 -1.18
CA GLU A 187 -4.91 9.23 -0.39
C GLU A 187 -6.32 8.66 -0.42
N THR A 188 -6.76 8.15 -1.59
CA THR A 188 -8.09 7.56 -1.77
C THR A 188 -8.24 6.29 -0.93
N LEU A 189 -7.19 5.47 -0.86
CA LEU A 189 -7.13 4.25 -0.04
C LEU A 189 -7.11 4.58 1.45
N LEU A 190 -6.32 5.58 1.85
CA LEU A 190 -6.27 6.05 3.24
C LEU A 190 -7.60 6.66 3.70
N LYS A 191 -8.46 7.13 2.80
CA LYS A 191 -9.78 7.67 3.13
C LYS A 191 -10.85 6.58 3.31
N GLN A 192 -10.61 5.33 2.89
CA GLN A 192 -11.61 4.27 2.99
C GLN A 192 -11.89 3.87 4.44
N ARG A 193 -13.16 3.99 4.85
CA ARG A 193 -13.65 3.63 6.19
C ARG A 193 -14.61 2.42 6.20
N HIS A 194 -15.13 2.03 5.04
CA HIS A 194 -16.17 1.00 4.90
C HIS A 194 -16.05 0.25 3.57
N VAL A 195 -14.95 -0.48 3.38
CA VAL A 195 -14.80 -1.37 2.22
C VAL A 195 -15.76 -2.54 2.40
N GLN A 196 -16.68 -2.75 1.45
CA GLN A 196 -17.61 -3.87 1.47
C GLN A 196 -16.95 -5.09 0.85
N LEU A 197 -16.74 -6.14 1.63
CA LEU A 197 -16.11 -7.37 1.16
C LEU A 197 -16.71 -8.57 1.88
N LEU A 198 -17.25 -9.52 1.10
CA LEU A 198 -17.97 -10.70 1.57
C LEU A 198 -19.06 -10.38 2.61
N GLY A 199 -19.77 -9.26 2.43
CA GLY A 199 -20.80 -8.78 3.35
C GLY A 199 -20.28 -8.11 4.63
N ARG A 200 -18.95 -8.01 4.80
CA ARG A 200 -18.31 -7.30 5.92
C ARG A 200 -18.04 -5.86 5.51
N SER A 201 -18.20 -4.93 6.45
CA SER A 201 -17.77 -3.53 6.31
C SER A 201 -16.43 -3.33 6.99
N ILE A 202 -15.35 -3.24 6.21
CA ILE A 202 -13.98 -3.19 6.71
C ILE A 202 -13.47 -1.73 6.76
N ASP A 203 -12.98 -1.31 7.93
CA ASP A 203 -12.29 -0.03 8.08
C ASP A 203 -10.81 -0.17 7.71
N LEU A 204 -10.52 0.07 6.43
CA LEU A 204 -9.15 -0.02 5.89
C LEU A 204 -8.22 1.02 6.52
N ASN A 205 -8.71 2.24 6.77
CA ASN A 205 -7.92 3.29 7.42
C ASN A 205 -7.45 2.85 8.81
N ARG A 206 -8.32 2.25 9.61
CA ARG A 206 -7.96 1.73 10.93
C ARG A 206 -6.86 0.67 10.85
N LEU A 207 -6.98 -0.30 9.94
CA LEU A 207 -6.00 -1.37 9.79
C LEU A 207 -4.63 -0.84 9.33
N ILE A 208 -4.63 0.10 8.39
CA ILE A 208 -3.41 0.77 7.95
C ILE A 208 -2.79 1.59 9.09
N THR A 209 -3.60 2.31 9.86
CA THR A 209 -3.15 3.13 11.00
C THR A 209 -2.43 2.28 12.05
N GLN A 210 -2.96 1.11 12.39
CA GLN A 210 -2.33 0.19 13.35
C GLN A 210 -0.93 -0.23 12.90
N ARG A 211 -0.78 -0.62 11.63
CA ARG A 211 0.52 -1.03 11.08
C ARG A 211 1.51 0.14 10.97
N ILE A 212 1.03 1.32 10.55
CA ILE A 212 1.87 2.51 10.41
C ILE A 212 2.31 3.05 11.78
N SER A 213 1.44 2.99 12.80
CA SER A 213 1.82 3.34 14.17
C SER A 213 2.96 2.45 14.66
N ALA A 214 2.84 1.12 14.51
CA ALA A 214 3.91 0.18 14.84
C ALA A 214 5.21 0.44 14.07
N ALA A 215 5.11 0.82 12.78
CA ALA A 215 6.27 1.16 11.96
C ALA A 215 6.97 2.45 12.44
N LEU A 216 6.22 3.46 12.87
CA LEU A 216 6.76 4.69 13.45
C LEU A 216 7.46 4.43 14.78
N TYR A 217 6.85 3.64 15.66
CA TYR A 217 7.49 3.20 16.91
C TYR A 217 8.80 2.48 16.64
N LYS A 218 8.80 1.54 15.68
CA LYS A 218 10.01 0.82 15.26
C LYS A 218 11.08 1.75 14.71
N SER A 219 10.73 2.78 13.93
CA SER A 219 11.70 3.77 13.43
C SER A 219 12.31 4.63 14.53
N LEU A 220 11.53 5.00 15.55
CA LEU A 220 12.03 5.74 16.70
C LEU A 220 12.95 4.88 17.56
N GLU A 221 12.54 3.65 17.83
CA GLU A 221 13.31 2.64 18.55
C GLU A 221 14.67 2.40 17.85
N LEU A 222 14.67 2.21 16.53
CA LEU A 222 15.89 2.02 15.76
C LEU A 222 16.81 3.26 15.75
N ALA A 223 16.25 4.47 15.74
CA ALA A 223 17.05 5.69 15.83
C ALA A 223 17.81 5.75 17.16
N ILE A 224 17.15 5.42 18.27
CA ILE A 224 17.75 5.44 19.61
C ILE A 224 18.76 4.28 19.77
N ASN A 225 18.43 3.07 19.31
CA ASN A 225 19.36 1.93 19.34
C ASN A 225 20.63 2.20 18.53
N ARG A 226 20.53 2.91 17.40
CA ARG A 226 21.70 3.30 16.61
C ARG A 226 22.59 4.27 17.38
N PHE A 227 22.01 5.26 18.06
CA PHE A 227 22.76 6.17 18.93
C PHE A 227 23.47 5.42 20.06
N GLU A 228 22.79 4.46 20.71
CA GLU A 228 23.39 3.64 21.78
C GLU A 228 24.57 2.77 21.32
N SER A 229 24.67 2.47 20.02
CA SER A 229 25.79 1.72 19.45
C SER A 229 26.98 2.60 18.98
N GLU A 230 26.81 3.92 19.00
CA GLU A 230 27.78 4.89 18.48
C GLU A 230 28.31 5.82 19.57
N ASP A 231 29.34 6.62 19.24
CA ASP A 231 29.93 7.59 20.16
C ASP A 231 29.08 8.86 20.31
N LEU A 232 29.47 9.75 21.22
CA LEU A 232 28.73 10.99 21.48
C LEU A 232 28.55 11.89 20.25
N THR A 233 29.44 11.82 19.25
CA THR A 233 29.36 12.69 18.06
C THR A 233 28.18 12.33 17.15
N SER A 234 27.70 11.08 17.21
CA SER A 234 26.53 10.59 16.48
C SER A 234 25.19 11.20 16.95
N ILE A 235 25.18 11.99 18.04
CA ILE A 235 23.96 12.67 18.51
C ILE A 235 23.36 13.61 17.47
N MET A 236 24.20 14.20 16.60
CA MET A 236 23.75 15.03 15.47
C MET A 236 23.01 14.19 14.43
N GLU A 237 23.45 12.95 14.20
CA GLU A 237 22.78 12.00 13.31
C GLU A 237 21.42 11.60 13.88
N LEU A 238 21.36 11.32 15.19
CA LEU A 238 20.12 11.03 15.91
C LEU A 238 19.12 12.18 15.79
N GLU A 239 19.54 13.43 16.02
CA GLU A 239 18.68 14.60 15.90
C GLU A 239 18.08 14.71 14.49
N GLY A 240 18.92 14.59 13.45
CA GLY A 240 18.45 14.60 12.07
C GLY A 240 17.47 13.46 11.74
N LEU A 241 17.69 12.27 12.29
CA LEU A 241 16.80 11.14 12.09
C LEU A 241 15.46 11.30 12.84
N LEU A 242 15.47 11.87 14.04
CA LEU A 242 14.27 12.22 14.79
C LEU A 242 13.45 13.30 14.08
N ASP A 243 14.09 14.28 13.46
CA ASP A 243 13.42 15.30 12.64
C ASP A 243 12.74 14.70 11.40
N ILE A 244 13.39 13.75 10.74
CA ILE A 244 12.76 12.98 9.65
C ILE A 244 11.55 12.21 10.18
N ASN A 245 11.67 11.53 11.33
CA ASN A 245 10.55 10.82 11.94
C ASN A 245 9.39 11.78 12.29
N ARG A 246 9.68 12.96 12.83
CA ARG A 246 8.67 14.01 13.13
C ARG A 246 7.99 14.50 11.86
N MET A 247 8.74 14.69 10.76
CA MET A 247 8.18 15.06 9.47
C MET A 247 7.33 13.93 8.87
N THR A 248 7.77 12.67 8.97
CA THR A 248 6.98 11.50 8.52
C THR A 248 5.67 11.41 9.29
N HIS A 249 5.70 11.54 10.62
CA HIS A 249 4.51 11.61 11.47
C HIS A 249 3.56 12.73 11.03
N LYS A 250 4.08 13.94 10.79
CA LYS A 250 3.29 15.10 10.32
C LYS A 250 2.63 14.86 8.97
N LEU A 251 3.30 14.18 8.04
CA LEU A 251 2.74 13.87 6.72
C LEU A 251 1.63 12.81 6.82
N LEU A 252 1.85 11.76 7.61
CA LEU A 252 0.88 10.67 7.81
C LEU A 252 -0.35 11.12 8.62
N SER A 253 -0.16 11.99 9.61
CA SER A 253 -1.23 12.53 10.47
C SER A 253 -2.28 13.35 9.71
N LYS A 254 -2.03 13.71 8.44
CA LYS A 254 -3.03 14.34 7.57
C LYS A 254 -4.17 13.39 7.20
N PHE A 255 -3.90 12.08 7.19
CA PHE A 255 -4.85 11.06 6.74
C PHE A 255 -5.20 10.03 7.83
N LEU A 256 -4.31 9.87 8.82
CA LEU A 256 -4.39 8.87 9.87
C LEU A 256 -4.45 9.52 11.24
N THR A 257 -5.16 8.89 12.17
CA THR A 257 -5.19 9.28 13.58
C THR A 257 -4.10 8.52 14.33
N LEU A 258 -2.93 9.15 14.50
CA LEU A 258 -1.79 8.59 15.22
C LEU A 258 -1.67 9.22 16.61
N ASP A 259 -1.00 8.51 17.52
CA ASP A 259 -0.60 9.07 18.81
C ASP A 259 0.31 10.28 18.63
N SER A 260 0.41 11.14 19.64
CA SER A 260 1.24 12.33 19.52
C SER A 260 2.71 11.94 19.38
N MET A 261 3.44 12.65 18.52
CA MET A 261 4.85 12.37 18.26
C MET A 261 5.68 12.35 19.57
N ASP A 262 5.38 13.25 20.50
CA ASP A 262 6.09 13.33 21.76
C ASP A 262 5.77 12.15 22.70
N ALA A 263 4.55 11.62 22.67
CA ALA A 263 4.20 10.40 23.39
C ALA A 263 4.95 9.19 22.82
N MET A 264 4.91 9.01 21.50
CA MET A 264 5.62 7.93 20.81
C MET A 264 7.13 7.98 21.07
N PHE A 265 7.71 9.18 21.04
CA PHE A 265 9.13 9.39 21.32
C PHE A 265 9.49 9.10 22.77
N ARG A 266 8.70 9.58 23.74
CA ARG A 266 8.95 9.30 25.17
C ARG A 266 8.87 7.82 25.46
N GLU A 267 7.94 7.11 24.85
CA GLU A 267 7.81 5.66 24.98
C GLU A 267 9.04 4.94 24.42
N ALA A 268 9.46 5.22 23.18
CA ALA A 268 10.68 4.64 22.60
C ALA A 268 11.96 4.99 23.39
N ASN A 269 12.01 6.19 23.97
CA ASN A 269 13.12 6.64 24.82
C ASN A 269 13.04 6.11 26.27
N HIS A 270 12.07 5.25 26.58
CA HIS A 270 11.77 4.75 27.94
C HIS A 270 11.62 5.86 29.00
N ASN A 271 11.13 7.03 28.59
CA ASN A 271 11.00 8.25 29.39
C ASN A 271 9.54 8.57 29.74
N VAL A 272 8.72 7.52 29.94
CA VAL A 272 7.31 7.64 30.38
C VAL A 272 7.22 7.39 31.88
N SER A 273 7.77 6.26 32.34
CA SER A 273 7.78 5.87 33.76
C SER A 273 9.12 6.10 34.45
N ALA A 274 10.16 6.46 33.71
CA ALA A 274 11.49 6.77 34.24
C ALA A 274 11.78 8.27 34.14
N PRO A 275 12.57 8.84 35.08
CA PRO A 275 12.92 10.26 35.08
C PRO A 275 13.97 10.64 34.01
N TYR A 276 14.76 9.67 33.55
CA TYR A 276 15.79 9.84 32.52
C TYR A 276 15.57 8.82 31.42
N GLY A 277 15.50 9.30 30.18
CA GLY A 277 15.40 8.45 29.00
C GLY A 277 16.74 7.84 28.60
N ARG A 278 16.66 6.87 27.70
CA ARG A 278 17.79 6.16 27.10
C ARG A 278 18.86 7.09 26.53
N ILE A 279 18.46 8.11 25.78
CA ILE A 279 19.39 9.09 25.18
C ILE A 279 20.21 9.80 26.26
N THR A 280 19.58 10.22 27.37
CA THR A 280 20.28 10.91 28.47
C THR A 280 21.27 9.98 29.17
N LEU A 281 20.88 8.73 29.38
CA LEU A 281 21.75 7.72 30.00
C LEU A 281 22.95 7.41 29.09
N HIS A 282 22.74 7.29 27.78
CA HIS A 282 23.82 7.05 26.82
C HIS A 282 24.78 8.24 26.72
N VAL A 283 24.27 9.48 26.71
CA VAL A 283 25.12 10.68 26.75
C VAL A 283 26.02 10.65 27.99
N PHE A 284 25.49 10.32 29.16
CA PHE A 284 26.30 10.21 30.37
C PHE A 284 27.32 9.08 30.30
N TRP A 285 26.94 7.93 29.73
CA TRP A 285 27.82 6.80 29.50
C TRP A 285 29.02 7.19 28.61
N GLU A 286 28.75 7.77 27.45
CA GLU A 286 29.77 8.20 26.49
C GLU A 286 30.65 9.34 27.03
N LEU A 287 30.08 10.24 27.84
CA LEU A 287 30.87 11.26 28.53
C LEU A 287 31.93 10.65 29.45
N ASN A 288 31.54 9.64 30.23
CA ASN A 288 32.41 8.99 31.21
C ASN A 288 33.46 8.08 30.56
N TYR A 289 33.06 7.29 29.57
CA TYR A 289 33.89 6.23 29.00
C TYR A 289 34.69 6.63 27.75
N ASP A 290 34.26 7.63 26.98
CA ASP A 290 34.94 8.07 25.74
C ASP A 290 35.35 9.55 25.79
N PHE A 291 34.41 10.47 26.03
CA PHE A 291 34.67 11.90 25.86
C PHE A 291 35.75 12.44 26.81
N LEU A 292 35.60 12.23 28.12
CA LEU A 292 36.56 12.72 29.12
C LEU A 292 37.97 12.13 28.97
N PRO A 293 38.16 10.81 28.75
CA PRO A 293 39.50 10.25 28.59
C PRO A 293 40.13 10.47 27.21
N ASN A 294 39.33 10.61 26.14
CA ASN A 294 39.84 10.55 24.77
C ASN A 294 39.74 11.86 23.97
N TYR A 295 39.25 12.96 24.55
CA TYR A 295 39.15 14.24 23.84
C TYR A 295 39.97 15.37 24.49
N CYS A 296 40.60 16.18 23.64
CA CYS A 296 41.35 17.37 24.01
C CYS A 296 40.61 18.64 23.57
N TYR A 297 40.47 19.60 24.47
CA TYR A 297 39.85 20.89 24.18
C TYR A 297 40.85 21.85 23.52
N ASN A 298 40.49 22.41 22.37
CA ASN A 298 41.21 23.51 21.75
C ASN A 298 40.50 24.84 22.03
N GLY A 299 41.08 25.65 22.92
CA GLY A 299 40.53 26.94 23.32
C GLY A 299 40.48 28.01 22.22
N SER A 300 41.25 27.86 21.14
CA SER A 300 41.24 28.80 20.02
C SER A 300 40.07 28.55 19.06
N THR A 301 39.72 27.28 18.82
CA THR A 301 38.62 26.90 17.91
C THR A 301 37.31 26.59 18.64
N ASN A 302 37.36 26.49 19.97
CA ASN A 302 36.25 26.05 20.82
C ASN A 302 35.70 24.68 20.41
N ARG A 303 36.60 23.75 20.03
CA ARG A 303 36.28 22.38 19.60
C ARG A 303 37.07 21.36 20.40
N PHE A 304 36.49 20.18 20.54
CA PHE A 304 37.17 19.01 21.09
C PHE A 304 37.63 18.10 19.95
N VAL A 305 38.83 17.55 20.07
CA VAL A 305 39.40 16.61 19.08
C VAL A 305 39.90 15.36 19.79
N ARG A 306 39.83 14.20 19.13
CA ARG A 306 40.35 12.95 19.69
C ARG A 306 41.85 13.05 19.93
N THR A 307 42.31 12.57 21.08
CA THR A 307 43.73 12.46 21.42
C THR A 307 44.42 11.41 20.53
N VAL A 308 45.71 11.61 20.26
CA VAL A 308 46.55 10.64 19.53
C VAL A 308 47.05 9.52 20.46
N LEU A 309 47.08 9.77 21.77
CA LEU A 309 47.54 8.84 22.80
C LEU A 309 46.32 8.28 23.53
N PRO A 310 46.00 6.98 23.43
CA PRO A 310 44.89 6.40 24.17
C PRO A 310 45.21 6.42 25.66
N PHE A 311 44.56 7.32 26.41
CA PHE A 311 44.64 7.38 27.87
C PHE A 311 43.65 6.41 28.55
N SER A 312 42.75 5.81 27.78
CA SER A 312 41.79 4.78 28.21
C SER A 312 41.72 3.65 27.18
N GLN A 313 41.29 2.46 27.61
CA GLN A 313 41.07 1.31 26.73
C GLN A 313 39.90 1.61 25.79
N GLU A 314 40.03 1.22 24.51
CA GLU A 314 38.91 1.28 23.57
C GLU A 314 37.77 0.40 24.08
N PHE A 315 36.63 1.03 24.34
CA PHE A 315 35.42 0.33 24.73
C PHE A 315 34.77 -0.31 23.49
N GLN A 316 34.61 -1.63 23.50
CA GLN A 316 33.94 -2.34 22.42
C GLN A 316 32.44 -2.09 22.50
N ARG A 317 31.90 -1.34 21.54
CA ARG A 317 30.46 -1.10 21.38
C ARG A 317 29.80 -2.27 20.65
N ASP A 318 28.57 -2.57 21.04
CA ASP A 318 27.73 -3.49 20.27
C ASP A 318 27.38 -2.88 18.92
N LYS A 319 27.33 -3.71 17.88
CA LYS A 319 27.03 -3.21 16.53
C LYS A 319 25.56 -2.78 16.41
N PRO A 320 25.26 -1.74 15.61
CA PRO A 320 23.89 -1.33 15.36
C PRO A 320 23.07 -2.47 14.76
N PRO A 321 21.78 -2.61 15.13
CA PRO A 321 20.90 -3.59 14.52
C PRO A 321 20.67 -3.27 13.04
N ASN A 322 20.76 -4.29 12.18
CA ASN A 322 20.50 -4.13 10.76
C ASN A 322 19.01 -3.82 10.51
N ALA A 323 18.71 -2.71 9.87
CA ALA A 323 17.36 -2.24 9.62
C ALA A 323 17.10 -2.00 8.13
N GLN A 324 15.85 -2.19 7.70
CA GLN A 324 15.45 -1.80 6.36
C GLN A 324 15.51 -0.25 6.22
N PRO A 325 15.91 0.29 5.06
CA PRO A 325 16.11 1.74 4.88
C PRO A 325 14.90 2.61 5.22
N GLN A 326 13.68 2.07 5.06
CA GLN A 326 12.43 2.75 5.39
C GLN A 326 12.25 3.05 6.87
N TYR A 327 12.97 2.37 7.77
CA TYR A 327 12.96 2.70 9.19
C TYR A 327 14.02 3.74 9.57
N LEU A 328 14.95 4.03 8.66
CA LEU A 328 16.03 5.02 8.81
C LEU A 328 15.75 6.26 7.95
N TYR A 329 16.53 6.52 6.90
CA TYR A 329 16.39 7.72 6.07
C TYR A 329 15.39 7.58 4.91
N GLY A 330 14.70 6.44 4.80
CA GLY A 330 13.73 6.13 3.76
C GLY A 330 14.32 5.29 2.62
N SER A 331 15.46 5.70 2.07
CA SER A 331 16.13 5.00 0.96
C SER A 331 17.64 4.88 1.21
N LYS A 332 18.30 3.92 0.55
CA LYS A 332 19.77 3.77 0.60
C LYS A 332 20.50 5.03 0.13
N VAL A 333 19.93 5.76 -0.84
CA VAL A 333 20.50 7.01 -1.35
C VAL A 333 20.38 8.13 -0.32
N SER A 334 19.23 8.21 0.34
CA SER A 334 19.01 9.18 1.43
C SER A 334 19.96 8.93 2.59
N GLU A 335 20.17 7.66 2.95
CA GLU A 335 21.11 7.24 4.01
C GLU A 335 22.56 7.61 3.68
N LEU A 336 23.02 7.41 2.45
CA LEU A 336 24.35 7.85 2.01
C LEU A 336 24.49 9.38 2.00
N SER A 337 23.42 10.09 1.61
CA SER A 337 23.44 11.56 1.53
C SER A 337 23.43 12.24 2.90
N SER A 338 22.87 11.61 3.94
CA SER A 338 22.87 12.12 5.32
C SER A 338 24.23 11.97 6.01
N ILE A 339 25.04 11.00 5.60
CA ILE A 339 26.39 10.76 6.17
C ILE A 339 27.41 11.76 5.63
N SER A 340 27.26 12.20 4.37
CA SER A 340 28.17 13.14 3.69
C SER A 340 28.39 14.48 4.44
N PRO A 341 27.36 15.22 4.87
CA PRO A 341 27.57 16.49 5.57
C PRO A 341 28.11 16.34 7.00
N LEU A 342 28.06 15.15 7.62
CA LEU A 342 28.62 14.93 8.97
C LEU A 342 30.17 14.87 8.94
N SER A 343 30.74 14.40 7.82
CA SER A 343 32.20 14.31 7.65
C SER A 343 32.92 15.67 7.59
N SER A 344 32.23 16.76 7.24
CA SER A 344 32.82 18.10 7.12
C SER A 344 32.89 18.88 8.44
N TRP A 345 32.21 18.41 9.49
CA TRP A 345 32.26 19.01 10.83
C TRP A 345 33.31 18.37 11.75
N VAL A 346 33.84 17.20 11.36
CA VAL A 346 34.87 16.44 12.11
C VAL A 346 36.29 16.73 11.60
N GLN A 347 36.45 17.55 10.55
CA GLN A 347 37.72 18.19 10.18
C GLN A 347 37.79 19.61 10.74
#